data_AF-A0A6A7ZRE2-F1
#
_entry.id   AF-A0A6A7ZRE2-F1
#
_cell.length_a   1.000
_cell.length_b   1.000
_cell.length_c   1.000
_cell.angle_alpha   90.00
_cell.angle_beta   90.00
_cell.angle_gamma   90.00
#
_symmetry.space_group_name_H-M   'P 1'
#
loop_
_entity.id
_entity.type
_entity.pdbx_description
1 polymer ?
#
loop_
_entity_poly.entity_id
_entity_poly.type
_entity_poly.pdbx_seq_one_letter_code
_entity_poly.pdbx_strand_id
1 'polypeptide(L)'
;MVDSTKTAGSDSQAVVRRADELDAPDAILPFDRRDQLAALLTDDDVATLKHLAQEGMGENTLRALASDLGYLEAWCRLATGDPLPWPAPEALLLKFVAHHLWDPVKRAEDPAHGMPAYVEVGLRAERLIRADGPHAPGTVRRRLTSWSILTRWRGFTGAFGAPSLKSALRLAVKASNRPRQRKSKKAVTLDILAMLLQACAGDRLVDVRDRALLLTAFASGGRRRSEVAALRVEDLADEEPV
;
A
#
# COMPACT_ATOMS: atom_id res chain seq x y z
N MET A 1 -40.82 -39.10 -1.68
CA MET A 1 -40.82 -38.05 -0.63
C MET A 1 -39.40 -37.91 -0.09
N VAL A 2 -38.45 -37.61 -0.98
CA VAL A 2 -37.01 -37.53 -0.71
C VAL A 2 -36.54 -36.18 -1.20
N ASP A 3 -35.69 -35.54 -0.39
CA ASP A 3 -34.70 -34.53 -0.78
C ASP A 3 -35.04 -33.03 -0.85
N SER A 4 -36.12 -32.51 -0.26
CA SER A 4 -36.22 -31.04 -0.10
C SER A 4 -35.25 -30.47 0.97
N THR A 5 -34.92 -31.26 2.00
CA THR A 5 -34.02 -30.84 3.09
C THR A 5 -32.53 -30.95 2.74
N LYS A 6 -32.16 -31.81 1.79
CA LYS A 6 -30.76 -32.04 1.39
C LYS A 6 -30.28 -30.98 0.39
N THR A 7 -31.16 -30.54 -0.52
CA THR A 7 -30.89 -29.47 -1.48
C THR A 7 -30.74 -28.11 -0.79
N ALA A 8 -31.56 -27.82 0.22
CA ALA A 8 -31.46 -26.59 1.00
C ALA A 8 -30.16 -26.50 1.83
N GLY A 9 -29.67 -27.62 2.35
CA GLY A 9 -28.37 -27.70 3.04
C GLY A 9 -27.18 -27.51 2.08
N SER A 10 -27.29 -28.02 0.85
CA SER A 10 -26.28 -27.85 -0.20
C SER A 10 -26.19 -26.38 -0.66
N ASP A 11 -27.33 -25.70 -0.83
CA ASP A 11 -27.37 -24.29 -1.24
C ASP A 11 -26.83 -23.36 -0.15
N SER A 12 -27.17 -23.62 1.11
CA SER A 12 -26.61 -22.85 2.24
C SER A 12 -25.08 -23.02 2.35
N GLN A 13 -24.56 -24.23 2.13
CA GLN A 13 -23.11 -24.47 2.10
C GLN A 13 -22.43 -23.86 0.85
N ALA A 14 -23.15 -23.69 -0.25
CA ALA A 14 -22.63 -23.01 -1.43
C ALA A 14 -22.55 -21.49 -1.19
N VAL A 15 -23.56 -20.89 -0.56
CA VAL A 15 -23.56 -19.48 -0.15
C VAL A 15 -22.43 -19.17 0.83
N VAL A 16 -22.21 -20.03 1.83
CA VAL A 16 -21.09 -19.88 2.78
C VAL A 16 -19.74 -19.97 2.07
N ARG A 17 -19.56 -20.95 1.17
CA ARG A 17 -18.34 -21.06 0.37
C ARG A 17 -18.09 -19.86 -0.53
N ARG A 18 -19.13 -19.29 -1.15
CA ARG A 18 -19.03 -18.04 -1.92
C ARG A 18 -18.62 -16.88 -1.04
N ALA A 19 -19.19 -16.77 0.15
CA ALA A 19 -18.79 -15.75 1.12
C ALA A 19 -17.31 -15.89 1.54
N ASP A 20 -16.84 -17.10 1.84
CA ASP A 20 -15.44 -17.39 2.16
C ASP A 20 -14.51 -17.16 0.95
N GLU A 21 -15.00 -17.45 -0.26
CA GLU A 21 -14.27 -17.17 -1.47
C GLU A 21 -14.16 -15.66 -1.74
N LEU A 22 -15.15 -14.87 -1.32
CA LEU A 22 -15.10 -13.42 -1.33
C LEU A 22 -14.21 -12.85 -0.21
N ASP A 23 -13.84 -13.65 0.80
CA ASP A 23 -12.79 -13.32 1.78
C ASP A 23 -11.37 -13.44 1.17
N ALA A 24 -11.14 -14.38 0.25
CA ALA A 24 -9.79 -14.64 -0.29
C ALA A 24 -9.18 -13.44 -1.06
N PRO A 25 -9.96 -12.59 -1.74
CA PRO A 25 -9.57 -11.25 -2.16
C PRO A 25 -10.21 -10.25 -1.21
N ASP A 26 -9.56 -10.09 -0.06
CA ASP A 26 -9.83 -9.16 1.05
C ASP A 26 -9.82 -7.67 0.65
N ALA A 27 -9.86 -7.40 -0.66
CA ALA A 27 -9.40 -6.18 -1.29
C ALA A 27 -10.44 -5.44 -2.14
N ILE A 28 -11.63 -5.97 -2.44
CA ILE A 28 -12.55 -5.26 -3.38
C ILE A 28 -14.02 -5.20 -2.97
N LEU A 29 -14.52 -6.07 -2.07
CA LEU A 29 -15.96 -6.15 -1.83
C LEU A 29 -16.38 -5.77 -0.40
N PRO A 30 -17.30 -4.80 -0.24
CA PRO A 30 -17.83 -4.36 1.04
C PRO A 30 -18.27 -5.53 1.93
N PHE A 31 -17.60 -5.72 3.07
CA PHE A 31 -17.91 -6.77 4.07
C PHE A 31 -19.38 -6.75 4.50
N ASP A 32 -19.99 -5.56 4.56
CA ASP A 32 -21.37 -5.32 5.02
C ASP A 32 -22.46 -5.80 4.05
N ARG A 33 -22.11 -6.18 2.81
CA ARG A 33 -23.07 -6.70 1.81
C ARG A 33 -22.74 -8.10 1.29
N ARG A 34 -21.77 -8.79 1.89
CA ARG A 34 -21.29 -10.09 1.37
C ARG A 34 -22.36 -11.16 1.36
N ASP A 35 -23.12 -11.30 2.44
CA ASP A 35 -24.17 -12.32 2.51
C ASP A 35 -25.30 -12.06 1.50
N GLN A 36 -25.59 -10.77 1.24
CA GLN A 36 -26.57 -10.37 0.22
C GLN A 36 -26.03 -10.58 -1.21
N LEU A 37 -24.74 -10.34 -1.43
CA LEU A 37 -24.09 -10.55 -2.73
C LEU A 37 -23.88 -12.03 -3.03
N ALA A 38 -23.46 -12.84 -2.05
CA ALA A 38 -23.26 -14.29 -2.19
C ALA A 38 -24.58 -15.05 -2.44
N ALA A 39 -25.72 -14.46 -2.05
CA ALA A 39 -27.05 -14.97 -2.37
C ALA A 39 -27.49 -14.65 -3.81
N LEU A 40 -26.88 -13.65 -4.46
CA LEU A 40 -27.25 -13.17 -5.80
C LEU A 40 -26.23 -13.52 -6.89
N LEU A 41 -24.95 -13.68 -6.52
CA LEU A 41 -23.84 -13.94 -7.42
C LEU A 41 -23.60 -15.45 -7.55
N THR A 42 -23.32 -15.88 -8.78
CA THR A 42 -22.83 -17.24 -9.06
C THR A 42 -21.33 -17.36 -8.75
N ASP A 43 -20.82 -18.58 -8.68
CA ASP A 43 -19.38 -18.83 -8.51
C ASP A 43 -18.54 -18.19 -9.64
N ASP A 44 -19.07 -18.20 -10.87
CA ASP A 44 -18.43 -17.60 -12.05
C ASP A 44 -18.41 -16.07 -11.97
N ASP A 45 -19.46 -15.45 -11.44
CA ASP A 45 -19.49 -13.99 -11.19
C ASP A 45 -18.43 -13.60 -10.15
N VAL A 46 -18.31 -14.39 -9.07
CA VAL A 46 -17.29 -14.19 -8.04
C VAL A 46 -15.90 -14.32 -8.66
N ALA A 47 -15.61 -15.38 -9.43
CA ALA A 47 -14.33 -15.56 -10.10
C ALA A 47 -14.00 -14.41 -11.07
N THR A 48 -14.99 -13.92 -11.82
CA THR A 48 -14.83 -12.78 -12.74
C THR A 48 -14.52 -11.49 -11.98
N LEU A 49 -15.24 -11.20 -10.91
CA LEU A 49 -14.96 -10.03 -10.06
C LEU A 49 -13.58 -10.10 -9.41
N LYS A 50 -13.12 -11.30 -9.01
CA LYS A 50 -11.75 -11.52 -8.51
C LYS A 50 -10.70 -11.22 -9.58
N HIS A 51 -10.92 -11.70 -10.80
CA HIS A 51 -10.02 -11.45 -11.92
C HIS A 51 -9.96 -9.95 -12.25
N LEU A 52 -11.11 -9.28 -12.39
CA LEU A 52 -11.19 -7.84 -12.63
C LEU A 52 -10.56 -7.03 -11.49
N ALA A 53 -10.68 -7.51 -10.25
CA ALA A 53 -10.04 -6.91 -9.08
C ALA A 53 -8.51 -6.99 -9.14
N GLN A 54 -7.98 -8.13 -9.58
CA GLN A 54 -6.55 -8.36 -9.73
C GLN A 54 -5.98 -7.58 -10.93
N GLU A 55 -6.66 -7.60 -12.07
CA GLU A 55 -6.26 -6.83 -13.28
C GLU A 55 -6.38 -5.32 -13.05
N GLY A 56 -7.43 -4.88 -12.36
CA GLY A 56 -7.69 -3.46 -12.08
C GLY A 56 -6.73 -2.85 -11.06
N MET A 57 -6.06 -3.67 -10.25
CA MET A 57 -5.05 -3.22 -9.28
C MET A 57 -3.70 -3.88 -9.53
N GLY A 58 -2.78 -3.12 -10.13
CA GLY A 58 -1.41 -3.62 -10.37
C GLY A 58 -0.76 -4.19 -9.10
N GLU A 59 -0.08 -5.33 -9.24
CA GLU A 59 0.51 -6.12 -8.13
C GLU A 59 1.30 -5.29 -7.11
N ASN A 60 2.01 -4.26 -7.59
CA ASN A 60 2.79 -3.36 -6.73
C ASN A 60 1.91 -2.59 -5.73
N THR A 61 0.69 -2.24 -6.12
CA THR A 61 -0.29 -1.59 -5.24
C THR A 61 -0.78 -2.57 -4.19
N LEU A 62 -1.12 -3.81 -4.57
CA LEU A 62 -1.54 -4.86 -3.63
C LEU A 62 -0.43 -5.15 -2.60
N ARG A 63 0.82 -5.31 -3.07
CA ARG A 63 1.98 -5.52 -2.20
C ARG A 63 2.20 -4.34 -1.23
N ALA A 64 2.02 -3.12 -1.71
CA ALA A 64 2.16 -1.92 -0.88
C ALA A 64 1.06 -1.82 0.20
N LEU A 65 -0.19 -2.18 -0.15
CA LEU A 65 -1.31 -2.22 0.78
C LEU A 65 -1.12 -3.32 1.84
N ALA A 66 -0.74 -4.53 1.43
CA ALA A 66 -0.44 -5.64 2.36
C ALA A 66 0.69 -5.26 3.33
N SER A 67 1.76 -4.64 2.84
CA SER A 67 2.85 -4.15 3.68
C SER A 67 2.39 -3.05 4.65
N ASP A 68 1.49 -2.17 4.24
CA ASP A 68 0.93 -1.15 5.12
C ASP A 68 -0.02 -1.73 6.16
N LEU A 69 -0.83 -2.71 5.80
CA LEU A 69 -1.74 -3.41 6.71
C LEU A 69 -0.94 -4.12 7.81
N GLY A 70 0.07 -4.91 7.45
CA GLY A 70 0.91 -5.60 8.43
C GLY A 70 1.61 -4.62 9.39
N TYR A 71 2.04 -3.45 8.91
CA TYR A 71 2.56 -2.39 9.78
C TYR A 71 1.49 -1.85 10.74
N LEU A 72 0.29 -1.54 10.23
CA LEU A 72 -0.79 -0.95 11.02
C LEU A 72 -1.29 -1.90 12.11
N GLU A 73 -1.42 -3.19 11.80
CA GLU A 73 -1.83 -4.22 12.76
C GLU A 73 -0.83 -4.38 13.89
N ALA A 74 0.46 -4.52 13.57
CA ALA A 74 1.52 -4.62 14.57
C ALA A 74 1.59 -3.35 15.43
N TRP A 75 1.54 -2.17 14.80
CA TRP A 75 1.54 -0.90 15.53
C TRP A 75 0.34 -0.78 16.46
N CYS A 76 -0.87 -1.12 16.00
CA CYS A 76 -2.08 -1.03 16.81
C CYS A 76 -1.98 -1.96 18.02
N ARG A 77 -1.65 -3.23 17.79
CA ARG A 77 -1.48 -4.23 18.84
C ARG A 77 -0.46 -3.78 19.88
N LEU A 78 0.69 -3.28 19.45
CA LEU A 78 1.71 -2.76 20.36
C LEU A 78 1.22 -1.50 21.09
N ALA A 79 0.54 -0.57 20.41
CA ALA A 79 0.19 0.72 20.98
C ALA A 79 -1.08 0.72 21.84
N THR A 80 -1.97 -0.24 21.68
CA THR A 80 -3.25 -0.32 22.39
C THR A 80 -3.48 -1.65 23.10
N GLY A 81 -2.76 -2.72 22.74
CA GLY A 81 -3.02 -4.08 23.20
C GLY A 81 -4.06 -4.83 22.36
N ASP A 82 -4.75 -4.13 21.45
CA ASP A 82 -5.90 -4.64 20.70
C ASP A 82 -5.61 -4.78 19.20
N PRO A 83 -6.31 -5.67 18.47
CA PRO A 83 -6.22 -5.74 17.02
C PRO A 83 -6.70 -4.44 16.36
N LEU A 84 -6.29 -4.23 15.10
CA LEU A 84 -6.66 -3.05 14.33
C LEU A 84 -8.19 -2.99 14.13
N PRO A 85 -8.88 -1.94 14.62
CA PRO A 85 -10.33 -1.86 14.53
C PRO A 85 -10.81 -1.39 13.15
N TRP A 86 -12.02 -1.81 12.77
CA TRP A 86 -12.70 -1.42 11.54
C TRP A 86 -14.13 -0.97 11.85
N PRO A 87 -14.49 0.30 11.59
CA PRO A 87 -13.61 1.40 11.21
C PRO A 87 -12.71 1.86 12.37
N ALA A 88 -11.61 2.53 12.03
CA ALA A 88 -10.74 3.18 12.99
C ALA A 88 -11.46 4.35 13.70
N PRO A 89 -11.47 4.40 15.04
CA PRO A 89 -11.90 5.59 15.77
C PRO A 89 -11.00 6.79 15.43
N GLU A 90 -11.57 7.99 15.39
CA GLU A 90 -10.83 9.23 15.10
C GLU A 90 -9.63 9.42 16.05
N ALA A 91 -9.82 9.12 17.34
CA ALA A 91 -8.77 9.19 18.35
C ALA A 91 -7.58 8.27 18.02
N LEU A 92 -7.82 7.10 17.42
CA LEU A 92 -6.76 6.17 17.02
C LEU A 92 -5.99 6.71 15.81
N LEU A 93 -6.68 7.37 14.86
CA LEU A 93 -6.03 8.06 13.74
C LEU A 93 -5.13 9.20 14.22
N LEU A 94 -5.58 9.97 15.20
CA LEU A 94 -4.78 11.04 15.82
C LEU A 94 -3.59 10.47 16.61
N LYS A 95 -3.77 9.37 17.34
CA LYS A 95 -2.69 8.63 18.00
C LYS A 95 -1.65 8.15 17.00
N PHE A 96 -2.08 7.64 15.84
CA PHE A 96 -1.18 7.26 14.75
C PHE A 96 -0.35 8.47 14.28
N VAL A 97 -0.97 9.63 14.09
CA VAL A 97 -0.23 10.84 13.72
C VAL A 97 0.80 11.22 14.79
N ALA A 98 0.39 11.25 16.07
CA ALA A 98 1.27 11.63 17.18
C ALA A 98 2.47 10.68 17.36
N HIS A 99 2.26 9.36 17.26
CA HIS A 99 3.34 8.38 17.35
C HIS A 99 4.36 8.50 16.21
N HIS A 100 3.97 9.02 15.04
CA HIS A 100 4.83 8.97 13.86
C HIS A 100 5.38 10.33 13.40
N LEU A 101 4.70 11.43 13.74
CA LEU A 101 5.10 12.79 13.36
C LEU A 101 5.40 13.65 14.59
N TRP A 102 6.43 13.25 15.33
CA TRP A 102 6.94 13.96 16.50
C TRP A 102 8.26 14.68 16.20
N ASP A 103 8.71 15.49 17.15
CA ASP A 103 9.90 16.34 17.03
C ASP A 103 11.07 15.70 17.79
N PRO A 104 12.17 15.33 17.11
CA PRO A 104 13.35 14.75 17.74
C PRO A 104 13.99 15.62 18.82
N VAL A 105 13.98 16.95 18.64
CA VAL A 105 14.57 17.88 19.61
C VAL A 105 13.75 17.84 20.90
N LYS A 106 12.42 17.93 20.77
CA LYS A 106 11.53 17.84 21.92
C LYS A 106 11.57 16.45 22.58
N ARG A 107 11.78 15.36 21.84
CA ARG A 107 11.91 14.01 22.44
C ARG A 107 13.18 13.85 23.26
N ALA A 108 14.24 14.61 22.97
CA ALA A 108 15.44 14.61 23.80
C ALA A 108 15.18 15.22 25.18
N GLU A 109 14.25 16.16 25.29
CA GLU A 109 13.84 16.80 26.55
C GLU A 109 12.70 16.03 27.24
N ASP A 110 11.79 15.45 26.46
CA ASP A 110 10.64 14.68 26.91
C ASP A 110 10.60 13.29 26.24
N PRO A 111 11.09 12.23 26.92
CA PRO A 111 11.12 10.88 26.36
C PRO A 111 9.74 10.32 25.97
N ALA A 112 8.64 10.88 26.50
CA ALA A 112 7.28 10.49 26.17
C ALA A 112 6.75 11.17 24.88
N HIS A 113 7.49 12.13 24.32
CA HIS A 113 7.08 12.83 23.10
C HIS A 113 7.21 11.95 21.86
N GLY A 114 6.07 11.49 21.36
CA GLY A 114 5.97 10.70 20.13
C GLY A 114 5.64 9.23 20.39
N MET A 115 6.28 8.33 19.64
CA MET A 115 6.07 6.89 19.83
C MET A 115 6.69 6.44 21.16
N PRO A 116 5.94 5.74 22.03
CA PRO A 116 6.52 5.13 23.22
C PRO A 116 7.63 4.13 22.85
N ALA A 117 8.69 4.08 23.68
CA ALA A 117 9.87 3.24 23.40
C ALA A 117 9.52 1.76 23.22
N TYR A 118 8.59 1.22 24.01
CA TYR A 118 8.18 -0.18 23.91
C TYR A 118 7.52 -0.52 22.57
N VAL A 119 6.73 0.42 22.00
CA VAL A 119 6.12 0.27 20.66
C VAL A 119 7.21 0.28 19.59
N GLU A 120 8.17 1.19 19.71
CA GLU A 120 9.29 1.30 18.77
C GLU A 120 10.17 0.04 18.77
N VAL A 121 10.48 -0.49 19.97
CA VAL A 121 11.23 -1.74 20.14
C VAL A 121 10.48 -2.92 19.55
N GLY A 122 9.18 -3.06 19.82
CA GLY A 122 8.35 -4.14 19.25
C GLY A 122 8.32 -4.11 17.73
N LEU A 123 8.07 -2.94 17.14
CA LEU A 123 8.05 -2.80 15.68
C LEU A 123 9.44 -3.04 15.04
N ARG A 124 10.52 -2.71 15.74
CA ARG A 124 11.90 -2.98 15.29
C ARG A 124 12.22 -4.48 15.35
N ALA A 125 11.76 -5.18 16.39
CA ALA A 125 11.89 -6.64 16.52
C ALA A 125 11.20 -7.38 15.36
N GLU A 126 10.03 -6.89 14.94
CA GLU A 126 9.29 -7.40 13.77
C GLU A 126 9.84 -6.89 12.42
N ARG A 127 10.92 -6.10 12.42
CA ARG A 127 11.57 -5.51 11.23
C ARG A 127 10.65 -4.60 10.40
N LEU A 128 9.64 -4.00 11.04
CA LEU A 128 8.65 -3.12 10.43
C LEU A 128 9.07 -1.65 10.36
N ILE A 129 10.13 -1.29 11.08
CA ILE A 129 10.81 0.02 11.00
C ILE A 129 12.32 -0.16 10.96
N ARG A 130 12.96 0.65 10.11
CA ARG A 130 14.41 0.65 9.88
C ARG A 130 15.07 1.99 10.16
N ALA A 131 14.31 3.08 10.09
CA ALA A 131 14.83 4.43 10.30
C ALA A 131 14.66 4.81 11.77
N ASP A 132 15.70 5.43 12.32
CA ASP A 132 15.63 6.05 13.63
C ASP A 132 14.93 7.41 13.52
N GLY A 133 14.04 7.70 14.47
CA GLY A 133 13.28 8.95 14.52
C GLY A 133 11.90 8.91 13.86
N PRO A 134 11.26 10.07 13.67
CA PRO A 134 9.91 10.18 13.16
C PRO A 134 9.82 9.82 11.67
N HIS A 135 8.67 9.31 11.27
CA HIS A 135 8.41 8.98 9.87
C HIS A 135 8.37 10.22 9.00
N ALA A 136 8.71 10.03 7.72
CA ALA A 136 8.41 11.05 6.73
C ALA A 136 6.89 11.27 6.66
N PRO A 137 6.39 12.52 6.55
CA PRO A 137 4.96 12.78 6.42
C PRO A 137 4.30 12.05 5.25
N GLY A 138 5.04 11.81 4.16
CA GLY A 138 4.56 11.01 3.03
C GLY A 138 4.27 9.55 3.42
N THR A 139 5.09 8.95 4.29
CA THR A 139 4.87 7.58 4.79
C THR A 139 3.62 7.50 5.66
N VAL A 140 3.41 8.48 6.55
CA VAL A 140 2.22 8.55 7.41
C VAL A 140 0.96 8.75 6.58
N ARG A 141 0.98 9.68 5.61
CA ARG A 141 -0.14 9.88 4.68
C ARG A 141 -0.44 8.64 3.87
N ARG A 142 0.58 7.97 3.32
CA ARG A 142 0.43 6.72 2.57
C ARG A 142 -0.30 5.67 3.41
N ARG A 143 0.16 5.41 4.64
CA ARG A 143 -0.47 4.42 5.53
C ARG A 143 -1.91 4.79 5.90
N LEU A 144 -2.20 6.07 6.17
CA LEU A 144 -3.58 6.53 6.40
C LEU A 144 -4.46 6.35 5.16
N THR A 145 -3.92 6.57 3.95
CA THR A 145 -4.63 6.29 2.70
C THR A 145 -4.88 4.80 2.53
N SER A 146 -3.88 3.95 2.75
CA SER A 146 -4.02 2.48 2.72
C SER A 146 -5.09 2.01 3.70
N TRP A 147 -5.07 2.52 4.93
CA TRP A 147 -6.08 2.22 5.94
C TRP A 147 -7.48 2.66 5.50
N SER A 148 -7.62 3.85 4.91
CA SER A 148 -8.88 4.35 4.38
C SER A 148 -9.41 3.54 3.19
N ILE A 149 -8.51 3.07 2.31
CA ILE A 149 -8.85 2.17 1.20
C ILE A 149 -9.38 0.85 1.76
N LEU A 150 -8.60 0.20 2.62
CA LEU A 150 -8.96 -1.08 3.25
C LEU A 150 -10.26 -0.97 4.06
N THR A 151 -10.51 0.15 4.74
CA THR A 151 -11.75 0.38 5.50
C THR A 151 -12.96 0.41 4.57
N ARG A 152 -12.85 1.12 3.45
CA ARG A 152 -13.92 1.20 2.45
C ARG A 152 -14.15 -0.13 1.74
N TRP A 153 -13.09 -0.89 1.49
CA TRP A 153 -13.19 -2.25 0.96
C TRP A 153 -13.90 -3.18 1.93
N ARG A 154 -13.77 -2.95 3.24
CA ARG A 154 -14.56 -3.63 4.28
C ARG A 154 -15.97 -3.04 4.46
N GLY A 155 -16.44 -2.18 3.55
CA GLY A 155 -17.78 -1.62 3.60
C GLY A 155 -18.00 -0.54 4.66
N PHE A 156 -16.97 -0.19 5.42
CA PHE A 156 -17.08 0.81 6.48
C PHE A 156 -16.73 2.21 5.97
N THR A 157 -17.37 3.20 6.58
CA THR A 157 -16.95 4.61 6.46
C THR A 157 -16.17 5.00 7.71
N GLY A 158 -14.88 5.34 7.56
CA GLY A 158 -14.01 5.75 8.67
C GLY A 158 -13.80 7.25 8.79
N ALA A 159 -13.28 7.72 9.93
CA ALA A 159 -13.04 9.13 10.24
C ALA A 159 -11.82 9.76 9.53
N PHE A 160 -11.36 9.20 8.41
CA PHE A 160 -10.16 9.68 7.68
C PHE A 160 -10.32 11.07 7.06
N GLY A 161 -11.56 11.53 6.90
CA GLY A 161 -11.89 12.87 6.39
C GLY A 161 -12.01 13.95 7.46
N ALA A 162 -11.91 13.60 8.75
CA ALA A 162 -12.19 14.48 9.88
C ALA A 162 -11.34 15.77 9.86
N PRO A 163 -11.91 16.95 10.18
CA PRO A 163 -11.17 18.21 10.22
C PRO A 163 -9.98 18.20 11.19
N SER A 164 -10.13 17.53 12.33
CA SER A 164 -9.09 17.31 13.34
C SER A 164 -7.85 16.61 12.74
N LEU A 165 -8.04 15.49 12.02
CA LEU A 165 -6.97 14.72 11.41
C LEU A 165 -6.25 15.52 10.34
N LYS A 166 -7.01 16.23 9.49
CA LYS A 166 -6.44 17.14 8.48
C LYS A 166 -5.60 18.25 9.12
N SER A 167 -6.06 18.79 10.25
CA SER A 167 -5.37 19.85 10.98
C SER A 167 -4.11 19.33 11.66
N ALA A 168 -4.18 18.18 12.32
CA ALA A 168 -3.05 17.50 12.93
C ALA A 168 -1.94 17.20 11.92
N LEU A 169 -2.28 16.62 10.76
CA LEU A 169 -1.31 16.37 9.68
C LEU A 169 -0.67 17.65 9.14
N ARG A 170 -1.42 18.75 9.06
CA ARG A 170 -0.91 20.04 8.57
C ARG A 170 0.07 20.65 9.58
N LEU A 171 -0.31 20.67 10.84
CA LEU A 171 0.52 21.19 11.94
C LEU A 171 1.79 20.36 12.10
N ALA A 172 1.68 19.04 12.06
CA ALA A 172 2.83 18.14 12.17
C ALA A 172 3.81 18.30 11.00
N VAL A 173 3.32 18.45 9.76
CA VAL A 173 4.17 18.76 8.60
C VAL A 173 4.89 20.10 8.79
N LYS A 174 4.16 21.14 9.24
CA LYS A 174 4.74 22.47 9.46
C LYS A 174 5.80 22.45 10.57
N ALA A 175 5.53 21.76 11.67
CA ALA A 175 6.42 21.64 12.81
C ALA A 175 7.68 20.81 12.51
N SER A 176 7.60 19.86 11.57
CA SER A 176 8.74 18.98 11.25
C SER A 176 9.98 19.70 10.70
N ASN A 177 9.89 21.01 10.39
CA ASN A 177 10.95 21.85 9.79
C ASN A 177 11.70 21.18 8.62
N ARG A 178 11.09 20.15 8.01
CA ARG A 178 11.75 19.30 7.02
C ARG A 178 11.60 19.99 5.67
N PRO A 179 12.67 20.57 5.09
CA PRO A 179 12.56 21.26 3.82
C PRO A 179 12.02 20.28 2.78
N ARG A 180 11.05 20.73 1.97
CA ARG A 180 10.39 19.89 0.96
C ARG A 180 11.44 19.30 0.02
N GLN A 181 11.75 18.01 0.20
CA GLN A 181 12.72 17.33 -0.64
C GLN A 181 12.03 16.80 -1.89
N ARG A 182 12.63 17.05 -3.05
CA ARG A 182 12.29 16.30 -4.27
C ARG A 182 12.74 14.85 -4.07
N LYS A 183 11.99 13.88 -4.61
CA LYS A 183 12.38 12.46 -4.54
C LYS A 183 13.77 12.20 -5.15
N SER A 184 14.16 13.01 -6.14
CA SER A 184 15.54 13.14 -6.61
C SER A 184 15.96 14.61 -6.62
N LYS A 185 17.20 14.90 -6.19
CA LYS A 185 17.76 16.25 -6.24
C LYS A 185 17.96 16.76 -7.68
N LYS A 186 18.18 15.85 -8.64
CA LYS A 186 18.30 16.15 -10.09
C LYS A 186 17.48 15.13 -10.89
N ALA A 187 16.70 15.60 -11.86
CA ALA A 187 16.17 14.69 -12.88
C ALA A 187 17.36 14.13 -13.67
N VAL A 188 17.27 12.87 -14.12
CA VAL A 188 18.19 12.40 -15.15
C VAL A 188 17.79 13.11 -16.42
N THR A 189 18.60 14.06 -16.85
CA THR A 189 18.47 14.81 -18.10
C THR A 189 19.30 14.14 -19.19
N LEU A 190 19.15 14.59 -20.44
CA LEU A 190 19.84 13.96 -21.59
C LEU A 190 21.37 13.97 -21.44
N ASP A 191 21.94 15.04 -20.88
CA ASP A 191 23.37 15.17 -20.56
C ASP A 191 23.81 14.16 -19.49
N ILE A 192 23.00 13.93 -18.46
CA ILE A 192 23.27 12.91 -17.44
C ILE A 192 23.16 11.51 -18.03
N LEU A 193 22.16 11.26 -18.87
CA LEU A 193 22.03 10.00 -19.59
C LEU A 193 23.26 9.75 -20.46
N ALA A 194 23.71 10.74 -21.23
CA ALA A 194 24.91 10.62 -22.06
C ALA A 194 26.14 10.22 -21.23
N MET A 195 26.34 10.82 -20.06
CA MET A 195 27.42 10.43 -19.14
C MET A 195 27.29 8.98 -18.64
N LEU A 196 26.08 8.53 -18.30
CA LEU A 196 25.83 7.14 -17.87
C LEU A 196 26.08 6.14 -18.99
N LEU A 197 25.71 6.49 -20.24
CA LEU A 197 25.95 5.66 -21.41
C LEU A 197 27.45 5.51 -21.72
N GLN A 198 28.25 6.55 -21.48
CA GLN A 198 29.71 6.46 -21.61
C GLN A 198 30.32 5.47 -20.61
N ALA A 199 29.79 5.39 -19.39
CA ALA A 199 30.23 4.39 -18.42
C ALA A 199 29.89 2.94 -18.84
N CYS A 200 28.94 2.78 -19.77
CA CYS A 200 28.48 1.50 -20.33
C CYS A 200 28.89 1.35 -21.81
N ALA A 201 30.00 1.99 -22.24
CA ALA A 201 30.44 2.01 -23.64
C ALA A 201 31.16 0.72 -24.08
N GLY A 202 31.40 -0.22 -23.16
CA GLY A 202 32.02 -1.51 -23.47
C GLY A 202 31.15 -2.43 -24.32
N ASP A 203 31.76 -3.52 -24.75
CA ASP A 203 31.18 -4.59 -25.58
C ASP A 203 30.77 -5.82 -24.76
N ARG A 204 31.04 -5.84 -23.45
CA ARG A 204 30.60 -6.93 -22.58
C ARG A 204 29.08 -6.93 -22.54
N LEU A 205 28.50 -8.12 -22.36
CA LEU A 205 27.04 -8.29 -22.26
C LEU A 205 26.40 -7.41 -21.18
N VAL A 206 27.11 -7.17 -20.06
CA VAL A 206 26.68 -6.25 -19.00
C VAL A 206 26.56 -4.81 -19.49
N ASP A 207 27.53 -4.35 -20.28
CA ASP A 207 27.56 -2.97 -20.79
C ASP A 207 26.44 -2.75 -21.82
N VAL A 208 26.22 -3.74 -22.70
CA VAL A 208 25.10 -3.75 -23.67
C VAL A 208 23.75 -3.74 -22.95
N ARG A 209 23.57 -4.59 -21.93
CA ARG A 209 22.35 -4.66 -21.14
C ARG A 209 22.06 -3.34 -20.44
N ASP A 210 23.04 -2.79 -19.71
CA ASP A 210 22.84 -1.57 -18.93
C ASP A 210 22.54 -0.38 -19.84
N ARG A 211 23.18 -0.31 -21.02
CA ARG A 211 22.86 0.66 -22.07
C ARG A 211 21.42 0.53 -22.56
N ALA A 212 20.96 -0.68 -22.89
CA ALA A 212 19.58 -0.93 -23.32
C ALA A 212 18.57 -0.52 -22.23
N LEU A 213 18.80 -0.90 -20.97
CA LEU A 213 17.93 -0.55 -19.85
C LEU A 213 17.83 0.97 -19.63
N LEU A 214 18.96 1.68 -19.69
CA LEU A 214 19.01 3.14 -19.54
C LEU A 214 18.24 3.85 -20.64
N LEU A 215 18.45 3.46 -21.90
CA LEU A 215 17.77 4.05 -23.06
C LEU A 215 16.26 3.76 -23.03
N THR A 216 15.86 2.51 -22.82
CA THR A 216 14.44 2.12 -22.76
C THR A 216 13.72 2.84 -21.63
N ALA A 217 14.30 2.89 -20.42
CA ALA A 217 13.69 3.57 -19.28
C ALA A 217 13.54 5.08 -19.51
N PHE A 218 14.51 5.72 -20.16
CA PHE A 218 14.48 7.15 -20.46
C PHE A 218 13.49 7.49 -21.57
N ALA A 219 13.54 6.78 -22.70
CA ALA A 219 12.69 7.02 -23.86
C ALA A 219 11.20 6.78 -23.57
N SER A 220 10.89 5.80 -22.71
CA SER A 220 9.51 5.48 -22.30
C SER A 220 8.92 6.42 -21.25
N GLY A 221 9.55 7.57 -21.00
CA GLY A 221 9.05 8.62 -20.10
C GLY A 221 9.45 8.45 -18.63
N GLY A 222 10.52 7.69 -18.33
CA GLY A 222 11.01 7.50 -16.97
C GLY A 222 10.24 6.43 -16.19
N ARG A 223 10.10 5.24 -16.79
CA ARG A 223 9.41 4.09 -16.18
C ARG A 223 9.99 3.72 -14.81
N ARG A 224 9.14 3.15 -13.95
CA ARG A 224 9.56 2.67 -12.63
C ARG A 224 10.53 1.50 -12.80
N ARG A 225 11.48 1.36 -11.88
CA ARG A 225 12.43 0.23 -11.89
C ARG A 225 11.75 -1.14 -11.99
N SER A 226 10.61 -1.31 -11.32
CA SER A 226 9.83 -2.55 -11.38
C SER A 226 9.17 -2.80 -12.74
N GLU A 227 8.82 -1.74 -13.48
CA GLU A 227 8.25 -1.86 -14.83
C GLU A 227 9.35 -2.29 -15.80
N VAL A 228 10.52 -1.64 -15.74
CA VAL A 228 11.67 -1.98 -16.59
C VAL A 228 12.18 -3.39 -16.30
N ALA A 229 12.21 -3.81 -15.03
CA ALA A 229 12.65 -5.15 -14.64
C ALA A 229 11.67 -6.27 -15.02
N ALA A 230 10.39 -5.94 -15.24
CA ALA A 230 9.37 -6.90 -15.66
C ALA A 230 9.19 -6.94 -17.18
N LEU A 231 9.78 -6.00 -17.91
CA LEU A 231 9.70 -5.91 -19.37
C LEU A 231 10.23 -7.18 -20.02
N ARG A 232 9.46 -7.74 -20.94
CA ARG A 232 9.82 -8.91 -21.71
C ARG A 232 9.93 -8.58 -23.20
N VAL A 233 10.55 -9.48 -23.96
CA VAL A 233 10.73 -9.29 -25.40
C VAL A 233 9.37 -9.31 -26.10
N GLU A 234 8.44 -10.13 -25.62
CA GLU A 234 7.06 -10.19 -26.11
C GLU A 234 6.25 -8.90 -25.91
N ASP A 235 6.71 -7.97 -25.06
CA ASP A 235 6.05 -6.67 -24.87
C ASP A 235 6.44 -5.65 -25.96
N LEU A 236 7.39 -6.00 -26.85
CA LEU A 236 7.84 -5.16 -27.95
C LEU A 236 7.00 -5.40 -29.20
N ALA A 237 6.44 -4.33 -29.75
CA ALA A 237 5.75 -4.34 -31.04
C ALA A 237 6.51 -3.44 -32.02
N ASP A 238 6.72 -3.94 -33.23
CA ASP A 238 7.25 -3.14 -34.34
C ASP A 238 6.10 -2.32 -34.94
N GLU A 239 6.19 -1.00 -34.85
CA GLU A 239 5.27 -0.06 -35.49
C GLU A 239 5.97 0.65 -36.66
N GLU A 240 5.22 1.00 -37.70
CA GLU A 240 5.74 1.84 -38.78
C GLU A 240 6.12 3.22 -38.23
N PRO A 241 7.26 3.81 -38.67
CA PRO A 241 7.67 5.13 -38.22
C PRO A 241 6.63 6.19 -38.61
N VAL A 242 6.17 6.97 -37.62
CA VAL A 242 5.24 8.10 -37.76
C VAL A 242 5.91 9.31 -38.40
#